data_AF-A0AAW4XRT3-F1
#
_entry.id   AF-A0AAW4XRT3-F1
#
_cell.length_a   1.000
_cell.length_b   1.000
_cell.length_c   1.000
_cell.angle_alpha   90.00
_cell.angle_beta   90.00
_cell.angle_gamma   90.00
#
_symmetry.space_group_name_H-M   'P 1'
#
loop_
_entity.id
_entity.type
_entity.pdbx_description
1 polymer ?
#
loop_
_entity_poly.entity_id
_entity_poly.type
_entity_poly.pdbx_seq_one_letter_code
_entity_poly.pdbx_strand_id
1 'polypeptide(L)'
;QAEMGGKNAAIVLADADLELAVEQVMLGAFRSTGQKCTANSRLVLHEPIAEEFLARLTVEVKELRVGDPLDPDVTTGPVVSASAQKSIIN
;
A
#
# COMPACT_ATOMS: atom_id res chain seq x y z
N GLN A 1 23.09 -15.34 -6.00
CA GLN A 1 22.24 -14.16 -6.22
C GLN A 1 21.88 -13.59 -4.85
N ALA A 2 21.93 -12.27 -4.65
CA ALA A 2 21.54 -11.60 -3.41
C ALA A 2 20.36 -10.67 -3.69
N GLU A 3 19.32 -10.73 -2.86
CA GLU A 3 18.10 -9.93 -2.98
C GLU A 3 17.96 -9.06 -1.73
N MET A 4 18.01 -7.73 -1.88
CA MET A 4 18.29 -6.78 -0.78
C MET A 4 17.19 -5.74 -0.55
N GLY A 5 15.97 -6.01 -1.02
CA GLY A 5 14.84 -5.09 -0.92
C GLY A 5 14.74 -4.11 -2.08
N GLY A 6 13.89 -3.08 -1.94
CA GLY A 6 13.65 -2.09 -2.99
C GLY A 6 12.83 -0.89 -2.52
N LYS A 7 12.88 0.19 -3.30
CA LYS A 7 12.01 1.37 -3.18
C LYS A 7 11.10 1.44 -4.39
N ASN A 8 10.18 0.48 -4.48
CA ASN A 8 9.43 0.22 -5.71
C ASN A 8 8.35 1.29 -5.93
N ALA A 9 8.20 1.73 -7.18
CA ALA A 9 7.21 2.71 -7.57
C ALA A 9 5.98 2.03 -8.21
N ALA A 10 4.79 2.56 -7.94
CA ALA A 10 3.62 2.41 -8.78
C ALA A 10 3.44 3.72 -9.56
N ILE A 11 3.28 3.64 -10.88
CA ILE A 11 3.10 4.80 -11.77
C ILE A 11 1.73 4.69 -12.41
N VAL A 12 0.88 5.71 -12.26
CA VAL A 12 -0.46 5.75 -12.84
C VAL A 12 -0.56 6.94 -13.81
N LEU A 13 -0.89 6.64 -15.06
CA LEU A 13 -1.02 7.62 -16.14
C LEU A 13 -2.48 8.07 -16.29
N ALA A 14 -2.72 9.18 -16.98
CA ALA A 14 -4.07 9.76 -17.08
C ALA A 14 -5.08 8.90 -17.87
N ASP A 15 -4.62 7.96 -18.68
CA ASP A 15 -5.44 7.01 -19.44
C ASP A 15 -5.64 5.67 -18.72
N ALA A 16 -5.14 5.54 -17.49
CA ALA A 16 -5.32 4.34 -16.69
C ALA A 16 -6.79 4.18 -16.25
N ASP A 17 -7.23 2.94 -16.14
CA ASP A 17 -8.42 2.59 -15.38
C ASP A 17 -8.16 2.92 -13.89
N LEU A 18 -8.80 3.99 -13.39
CA LEU A 18 -8.54 4.49 -12.05
C LEU A 18 -9.03 3.54 -10.96
N GLU A 19 -10.11 2.79 -11.19
CA GLU A 19 -10.66 1.86 -10.21
C GLU A 19 -9.69 0.69 -10.03
N LEU A 20 -9.30 0.07 -11.14
CA LEU A 20 -8.30 -1.00 -11.14
C LEU A 20 -6.96 -0.50 -10.58
N ALA A 21 -6.52 0.68 -10.96
CA ALA A 21 -5.25 1.23 -10.50
C ALA A 21 -5.25 1.49 -8.98
N VAL A 22 -6.35 1.97 -8.39
CA VAL A 22 -6.48 2.11 -6.93
C VAL A 22 -6.41 0.75 -6.25
N GLU A 23 -7.14 -0.25 -6.74
CA GLU A 23 -7.12 -1.62 -6.20
C GLU A 23 -5.70 -2.21 -6.21
N GLN A 24 -5.00 -2.11 -7.34
CA GLN A 24 -3.65 -2.63 -7.48
C GLN A 24 -2.64 -1.89 -6.59
N VAL A 25 -2.77 -0.56 -6.44
CA VAL A 25 -1.94 0.21 -5.51
C VAL A 25 -2.22 -0.21 -4.06
N MET A 26 -3.47 -0.44 -3.68
CA MET A 26 -3.82 -0.94 -2.34
C MET A 26 -3.17 -2.30 -2.06
N LEU A 27 -3.28 -3.24 -3.01
CA LEU A 27 -2.66 -4.56 -2.90
C LEU A 27 -1.13 -4.50 -2.88
N GLY A 28 -0.53 -3.64 -3.69
CA GLY A 28 0.91 -3.48 -3.82
C GLY A 28 1.55 -2.78 -2.61
N ALA A 29 0.86 -1.82 -2.01
CA ALA A 29 1.39 -1.02 -0.90
C ALA A 29 1.10 -1.63 0.48
N PHE A 30 -0.13 -2.11 0.72
CA PHE A 30 -0.59 -2.43 2.08
C PHE A 30 -0.72 -3.92 2.39
N ARG A 31 -0.84 -4.80 1.39
CA ARG A 31 -0.98 -6.25 1.63
C ARG A 31 0.22 -6.80 2.41
N SER A 32 -0.05 -7.58 3.46
CA SER A 32 0.96 -8.04 4.44
C SER A 32 1.61 -6.89 5.22
N THR A 33 0.85 -5.82 5.44
CA THR A 33 1.29 -4.62 6.17
C THR A 33 2.50 -3.95 5.50
N GLY A 34 2.58 -4.05 4.17
CA GLY A 34 3.69 -3.52 3.36
C GLY A 34 5.04 -4.24 3.53
N GLN A 35 5.08 -5.36 4.26
CA GLN A 35 6.33 -6.08 4.58
C GLN A 35 6.77 -7.00 3.43
N LYS A 36 6.98 -6.43 2.25
CA LYS A 36 7.43 -7.15 1.05
C LYS A 36 8.55 -6.37 0.37
N CYS A 37 9.58 -7.06 -0.12
CA CYS A 37 10.65 -6.43 -0.91
C CYS A 37 10.14 -5.77 -2.19
N THR A 38 8.98 -6.24 -2.70
CA THR A 38 8.29 -5.72 -3.88
C THR A 38 7.20 -4.70 -3.57
N ALA A 39 6.98 -4.32 -2.31
CA ALA A 39 5.93 -3.39 -1.94
C ALA A 39 6.11 -2.02 -2.63
N ASN A 40 5.01 -1.46 -3.14
CA ASN A 40 5.02 -0.16 -3.81
C ASN A 40 4.99 0.97 -2.77
N SER A 41 6.16 1.28 -2.20
CA SER A 41 6.29 2.35 -1.18
C SER A 41 6.40 3.76 -1.77
N ARG A 42 6.24 3.91 -3.08
CA ARG A 42 6.21 5.19 -3.79
C ARG A 42 5.11 5.16 -4.85
N LEU A 43 4.21 6.15 -4.81
CA LEU A 43 3.19 6.37 -5.82
C LEU A 43 3.58 7.59 -6.66
N VAL A 44 3.53 7.47 -7.99
CA VAL A 44 3.76 8.56 -8.94
C VAL A 44 2.53 8.68 -9.83
N LEU A 45 1.89 9.84 -9.82
CA LEU A 45 0.65 10.09 -10.53
C LEU A 45 0.87 11.13 -11.62
N HIS A 46 0.22 10.93 -12.77
CA HIS A 46 0.09 11.98 -13.76
C HIS A 46 -0.84 13.08 -13.21
N GLU A 47 -0.40 14.34 -13.28
CA GLU A 47 -1.02 15.47 -12.57
C GLU A 47 -2.56 15.61 -12.76
N PRO A 48 -3.13 15.46 -13.97
CA PRO A 48 -4.58 15.53 -14.20
C PRO A 48 -5.45 14.56 -13.40
N ILE A 49 -4.91 13.42 -12.93
CA ILE A 49 -5.67 12.41 -12.16
C ILE A 49 -5.31 12.41 -10.67
N ALA A 50 -4.33 13.23 -10.26
CA ALA A 50 -3.70 13.08 -8.96
C ALA A 50 -4.68 13.29 -7.80
N GLU A 51 -5.50 14.35 -7.85
CA GLU A 51 -6.46 14.67 -6.79
C GLU A 51 -7.54 13.60 -6.66
N GLU A 52 -8.16 13.19 -7.77
CA GLU A 52 -9.18 12.16 -7.79
C GLU A 52 -8.65 10.82 -7.30
N PHE A 53 -7.47 10.41 -7.80
CA PHE A 53 -6.86 9.15 -7.42
C PHE A 53 -6.55 9.12 -5.92
N LEU A 54 -5.99 10.20 -5.37
CA LEU A 54 -5.69 10.30 -3.94
C LEU A 54 -6.97 10.29 -3.09
N ALA A 55 -8.05 10.92 -3.55
CA ALA A 55 -9.33 10.88 -2.86
C ALA A 55 -9.87 9.44 -2.77
N ARG A 56 -9.89 8.70 -3.88
CA ARG A 56 -10.32 7.29 -3.94
C ARG A 56 -9.43 6.39 -3.08
N LEU A 57 -8.11 6.50 -3.24
CA LEU A 57 -7.15 5.72 -2.44
C LEU A 57 -7.31 5.98 -0.94
N THR A 58 -7.55 7.23 -0.54
CA THR A 58 -7.74 7.59 0.86
C THR A 58 -8.99 6.94 1.47
N VAL A 59 -10.07 6.79 0.69
CA VAL A 59 -11.27 6.07 1.13
C VAL A 59 -10.92 4.60 1.39
N GLU A 60 -10.29 3.93 0.42
CA GLU A 60 -9.91 2.51 0.57
C GLU A 60 -8.96 2.26 1.75
N VAL A 61 -7.99 3.16 1.97
CA VAL A 61 -7.07 3.06 3.13
C VAL A 61 -7.83 3.17 4.46
N LYS A 62 -8.89 3.98 4.53
CA LYS A 62 -9.70 4.13 5.76
C LYS A 62 -10.56 2.90 6.07
N GLU A 63 -10.88 2.10 5.05
CA GLU A 63 -11.63 0.85 5.21
C GLU A 63 -10.77 -0.33 5.69
N LEU A 64 -9.43 -0.17 5.77
CA LEU A 64 -8.55 -1.19 6.31
C LEU A 64 -8.88 -1.48 7.79
N ARG A 65 -9.19 -2.75 8.07
CA ARG A 65 -9.45 -3.24 9.42
C ARG A 65 -8.16 -3.84 9.97
N VAL A 66 -7.53 -3.11 10.88
CA VAL A 66 -6.28 -3.50 11.53
C VAL A 66 -6.57 -4.25 12.82
N GLY A 67 -6.03 -5.47 12.99
CA GLY A 67 -6.34 -6.27 14.17
C GLY A 67 -5.63 -7.62 14.22
N ASP A 68 -6.24 -8.57 14.95
CA ASP A 68 -5.78 -9.95 15.04
C ASP A 68 -5.93 -10.65 13.67
N PRO A 69 -4.85 -11.16 13.07
CA PRO A 69 -4.92 -11.79 11.75
C PRO A 69 -5.71 -13.11 11.73
N LEU A 70 -6.14 -13.65 12.88
CA LEU A 70 -7.04 -14.81 12.95
C LEU A 70 -8.53 -14.42 12.86
N ASP A 71 -8.87 -13.14 13.02
CA ASP A 71 -10.22 -12.63 12.83
C ASP A 71 -10.53 -12.51 11.32
N PRO A 72 -11.57 -13.19 10.80
CA PRO A 72 -11.92 -13.13 9.38
C PRO A 72 -12.33 -11.73 8.88
N ASP A 73 -12.69 -10.82 9.78
CA ASP A 73 -13.03 -9.44 9.43
C ASP A 73 -11.80 -8.52 9.34
N VAL A 74 -10.62 -8.96 9.80
CA VAL A 74 -9.38 -8.18 9.76
C VAL A 74 -8.71 -8.30 8.39
N THR A 75 -8.42 -7.16 7.77
CA THR A 75 -7.78 -7.11 6.44
C THR A 75 -6.28 -6.81 6.52
N THR A 76 -5.80 -6.28 7.65
CA THR A 76 -4.39 -5.92 7.86
C THR A 76 -3.90 -6.36 9.25
N GLY A 77 -2.91 -7.24 9.28
CA GLY A 77 -2.29 -7.71 10.53
C GLY A 77 -1.17 -6.78 11.05
N PRO A 78 -0.52 -7.15 12.16
CA PRO A 78 0.59 -6.38 12.71
C PRO A 78 1.86 -6.47 11.86
N VAL A 79 2.81 -5.60 12.14
CA VAL A 79 4.20 -5.76 11.69
C VAL A 79 4.93 -6.83 12.51
N VAL A 80 6.01 -7.38 11.97
CA VAL A 80 6.68 -8.60 12.47
C VAL A 80 7.25 -8.47 13.89
N SER A 81 7.61 -7.26 14.33
CA SER A 81 8.22 -7.06 15.65
C SER A 81 8.07 -5.62 16.16
N ALA A 82 8.22 -5.43 17.47
CA ALA A 82 8.28 -4.10 18.09
C ALA A 82 9.44 -3.24 17.55
N SER A 83 10.57 -3.87 17.17
CA SER A 83 11.68 -3.14 16.54
C SER A 83 11.31 -2.61 15.16
N ALA A 84 10.63 -3.42 14.35
CA ALA A 84 10.13 -2.98 13.04
C ALA A 84 9.09 -1.86 13.20
N GLN A 85 8.14 -2.02 14.12
CA GLN A 85 7.16 -1.00 14.46
C GLN A 85 7.82 0.33 14.84
N LYS A 86 8.79 0.28 15.76
CA LYS A 86 9.55 1.46 16.20
C LYS A 86 10.27 2.14 15.02
N SER A 87 10.86 1.36 14.11
CA SER A 87 11.53 1.92 12.93
C SER A 87 10.58 2.58 11.93
N ILE A 88 9.30 2.19 11.90
CA ILE A 88 8.30 2.72 10.97
C ILE A 88 7.67 4.02 11.49
N ILE A 89 7.51 4.12 12.82
CA ILE A 89 6.84 5.26 13.47
C ILE A 89 7.79 6.47 13.69
N ASN A 90 9.10 6.23 13.78
CA ASN A 90 10.10 7.30 13.90
C ASN A 90 10.53 7.82 12.53
#